data_AF-A0AAN5PIT8-F1
#
_entry.id   AF-A0AAN5PIT8-F1
#
_cell.length_a   1.000
_cell.length_b   1.000
_cell.length_c   1.000
_cell.angle_alpha   90.00
_cell.angle_beta   90.00
_cell.angle_gamma   90.00
#
_symmetry.space_group_name_H-M   'P 1'
#
loop_
_entity.id
_entity.type
_entity.pdbx_description
1 polymer ?
#
loop_
_entity_poly.entity_id
_entity_poly.type
_entity_poly.pdbx_seq_one_letter_code
_entity_poly.pdbx_strand_id
1 'polypeptide(L)'
;MFSKTIPLTSQEAFEILCTTDYLKKISKIIFNFQQLFNVERSTLLSHHKFNPKISNNREFLQDLEARYDRLNQAIENNEPYPFLYGDVCLLKEYLQVILGYYQDQLKAHQPVANSYLKRITKSHKFSTLMSDISEEEHPELGKKDSEILIKYTINFCAKKIMMEDLKTISDLVIKPFLFDHKDEEGFSYCNP
;
A
#
# COMPACT_ATOMS: atom_id res chain seq x y z
N MET A 1 -20.95 27.94 -12.56
CA MET A 1 -19.94 28.13 -11.50
C MET A 1 -20.28 27.15 -10.39
N PHE A 2 -19.64 25.97 -10.37
CA PHE A 2 -19.84 25.03 -9.24
C PHE A 2 -19.16 25.65 -8.02
N SER A 3 -19.89 25.82 -6.93
CA SER A 3 -19.31 26.38 -5.70
C SER A 3 -18.15 25.50 -5.24
N LYS A 4 -17.06 26.13 -4.76
CA LYS A 4 -15.83 25.50 -4.25
C LYS A 4 -16.03 24.71 -2.94
N THR A 5 -17.25 24.32 -2.61
CA THR A 5 -17.56 23.62 -1.37
C THR A 5 -17.11 22.17 -1.49
N ILE A 6 -16.30 21.73 -0.53
CA ILE A 6 -15.86 20.34 -0.45
C ILE A 6 -17.11 19.47 -0.21
N PRO A 7 -17.38 18.43 -1.01
CA PRO A 7 -18.53 17.56 -0.81
C PRO A 7 -18.53 16.93 0.59
N LEU A 8 -19.71 16.72 1.17
CA LEU A 8 -19.86 16.12 2.50
C LEU A 8 -19.10 14.78 2.61
N THR A 9 -19.17 13.94 1.58
CA THR A 9 -18.41 12.68 1.51
C THR A 9 -16.90 12.86 1.68
N SER A 10 -16.32 13.91 1.09
CA SER A 10 -14.90 14.25 1.24
C SER A 10 -14.58 14.85 2.59
N GLN A 11 -15.53 15.53 3.25
CA GLN A 11 -15.34 16.04 4.62
C GLN A 11 -15.33 14.90 5.64
N GLU A 12 -16.29 13.99 5.55
CA GLU A 12 -16.36 12.84 6.46
C GLU A 12 -15.19 11.88 6.28
N ALA A 13 -14.81 11.60 5.03
CA ALA A 13 -13.65 10.76 4.74
C ALA A 13 -12.37 11.37 5.32
N PHE A 14 -12.23 12.70 5.23
CA PHE A 14 -11.11 13.41 5.84
C PHE A 14 -11.12 13.27 7.36
N GLU A 15 -12.27 13.47 8.02
CA GLU A 15 -12.40 13.33 9.48
C GLU A 15 -12.07 11.91 9.96
N ILE A 16 -12.55 10.89 9.23
CA ILE A 16 -12.21 9.48 9.50
C ILE A 16 -10.71 9.24 9.36
N LEU A 17 -10.07 9.78 8.32
CA LEU A 17 -8.63 9.65 8.14
C LEU A 17 -7.82 10.36 9.23
N CYS A 18 -8.28 11.53 9.70
CA CYS A 18 -7.65 12.27 10.80
C CYS A 18 -7.73 11.54 12.14
N THR A 19 -8.80 10.79 12.37
CA THR A 19 -9.09 10.13 13.67
C THR A 19 -8.64 8.66 13.73
N THR A 20 -8.03 8.14 12.66
CA THR A 20 -7.63 6.74 12.54
C THR A 20 -6.17 6.59 12.11
N ASP A 21 -5.63 5.38 12.24
CA ASP A 21 -4.27 5.03 11.78
C ASP A 21 -4.25 4.44 10.36
N TYR A 22 -5.31 4.67 9.56
CA TYR A 22 -5.48 4.04 8.26
C TYR A 22 -4.37 4.38 7.26
N LEU A 23 -3.97 5.65 7.15
CA LEU A 23 -2.86 6.02 6.26
C LEU A 23 -1.54 5.39 6.69
N LYS A 24 -1.28 5.27 7.99
CA LYS A 24 -0.09 4.57 8.50
C LYS A 24 -0.09 3.09 8.13
N LYS A 25 -1.24 2.42 8.25
CA LYS A 25 -1.42 1.02 7.83
C LYS A 25 -1.21 0.86 6.33
N ILE A 26 -1.78 1.75 5.52
CA ILE A 26 -1.65 1.74 4.06
C ILE A 26 -0.20 1.97 3.64
N SER A 27 0.49 2.94 4.24
CA SER A 27 1.91 3.19 4.01
C SER A 27 2.77 1.93 4.20
N LYS A 28 2.53 1.21 5.31
CA LYS A 28 3.23 -0.06 5.59
C LYS A 28 2.93 -1.13 4.51
N ILE A 29 1.67 -1.25 4.09
CA ILE A 29 1.27 -2.20 3.03
C ILE A 29 1.97 -1.86 1.71
N ILE A 30 1.95 -0.59 1.29
CA ILE A 30 2.61 -0.12 0.06
C ILE A 30 4.11 -0.43 0.13
N PHE A 31 4.75 -0.10 1.24
CA PHE A 31 6.17 -0.36 1.45
C PHE A 31 6.52 -1.85 1.35
N ASN A 32 5.78 -2.71 2.05
CA ASN A 32 5.96 -4.16 2.00
C ASN A 32 5.77 -4.69 0.57
N PHE A 33 4.71 -4.23 -0.10
CA PHE A 33 4.38 -4.64 -1.46
C PHE A 33 5.53 -4.32 -2.41
N GLN A 34 6.10 -3.12 -2.34
CA GLN A 34 7.26 -2.72 -3.17
C GLN A 34 8.49 -3.60 -2.96
N GLN A 35 8.68 -4.18 -1.76
CA GLN A 35 9.79 -5.11 -1.51
C GLN A 35 9.52 -6.54 -2.01
N LEU A 36 8.25 -6.95 -2.02
CA LEU A 36 7.79 -8.30 -2.39
C LEU A 36 7.38 -8.43 -3.85
N PHE A 37 7.27 -7.30 -4.54
CA PHE A 37 6.83 -7.18 -5.92
C PHE A 37 8.02 -7.07 -6.89
N ASN A 38 7.94 -7.77 -8.02
CA ASN A 38 8.84 -7.56 -9.14
C ASN A 38 8.12 -6.78 -10.24
N VAL A 39 8.46 -5.50 -10.38
CA VAL A 39 7.80 -4.58 -11.31
C VAL A 39 7.84 -5.05 -12.77
N GLU A 40 8.88 -5.78 -13.18
CA GLU A 40 9.03 -6.23 -14.58
C GLU A 40 8.39 -7.59 -14.86
N ARG A 41 8.21 -8.42 -13.82
CA ARG A 41 7.84 -9.84 -13.98
C ARG A 41 6.53 -10.25 -13.34
N SER A 42 6.04 -9.45 -12.40
CA SER A 42 4.81 -9.76 -11.69
C SER A 42 3.61 -9.37 -12.56
N THR A 43 2.55 -10.15 -12.47
CA THR A 43 1.27 -9.81 -13.08
C THR A 43 0.36 -9.29 -11.99
N LEU A 44 -0.19 -8.10 -12.20
CA LEU A 44 -1.23 -7.53 -11.34
C LEU A 44 -2.58 -7.60 -12.05
N LEU A 45 -3.61 -7.94 -11.27
CA LEU A 45 -4.98 -8.06 -11.74
C LEU A 45 -5.87 -7.11 -10.93
N SER A 46 -6.69 -6.32 -11.62
CA SER A 46 -7.73 -5.47 -11.07
C SER A 46 -9.10 -6.08 -11.35
N HIS A 47 -9.89 -6.24 -10.31
CA HIS A 47 -11.25 -6.76 -10.42
C HIS A 47 -12.26 -5.71 -10.93
N HIS A 48 -11.85 -4.44 -11.03
CA HIS A 48 -12.71 -3.32 -11.45
C HIS A 48 -12.60 -3.00 -12.94
N LYS A 49 -11.63 -3.59 -13.65
CA LYS A 49 -11.39 -3.32 -15.08
C LYS A 49 -12.00 -4.42 -15.94
N PHE A 50 -12.59 -4.02 -17.08
CA PHE A 50 -13.07 -4.95 -18.11
C PHE A 50 -11.94 -5.87 -18.62
N ASN A 51 -10.75 -5.30 -18.81
CA ASN A 51 -9.52 -6.09 -18.92
C ASN A 51 -8.83 -6.08 -17.55
N PRO A 52 -8.84 -7.20 -16.81
CA PRO A 52 -8.38 -7.21 -15.43
C PRO A 52 -6.87 -7.01 -15.34
N LYS A 53 -6.09 -7.31 -16.38
CA LYS A 53 -4.63 -7.20 -16.32
C LYS A 53 -4.19 -5.73 -16.28
N ILE A 54 -3.41 -5.37 -15.27
CA ILE A 54 -2.67 -4.10 -15.25
C ILE A 54 -1.60 -4.16 -16.35
N SER A 55 -1.68 -3.24 -17.31
CA SER A 55 -0.79 -3.17 -18.46
C SER A 55 0.60 -2.68 -18.11
N ASN A 56 0.70 -1.75 -17.16
CA ASN A 56 1.96 -1.14 -16.73
C ASN A 56 2.04 -1.10 -15.20
N ASN A 57 2.91 -1.93 -14.65
CA ASN A 57 3.15 -2.02 -13.21
C ASN A 57 3.82 -0.77 -12.62
N ARG A 58 4.58 -0.01 -13.42
CA ARG A 58 5.23 1.23 -12.97
C ARG A 58 4.20 2.35 -12.82
N GLU A 59 3.33 2.51 -13.82
CA GLU A 59 2.21 3.45 -13.73
C GLU A 59 1.29 3.13 -12.55
N PHE A 60 0.99 1.85 -12.33
CA PHE A 60 0.21 1.43 -11.16
C PHE A 60 0.85 1.88 -9.83
N LEU A 61 2.16 1.68 -9.67
CA LEU A 61 2.88 2.10 -8.46
C LEU A 61 2.89 3.62 -8.31
N GLN A 62 3.15 4.35 -9.39
CA GLN A 62 3.16 5.81 -9.39
C GLN A 62 1.80 6.39 -9.01
N ASP A 63 0.72 5.84 -9.57
CA ASP A 63 -0.64 6.27 -9.25
C ASP A 63 -1.01 5.96 -7.79
N LEU A 64 -0.63 4.78 -7.31
CA LEU A 64 -0.82 4.36 -5.92
C LEU A 64 -0.11 5.30 -4.94
N GLU A 65 1.17 5.58 -5.17
CA GLU A 65 1.97 6.51 -4.36
C GLU A 65 1.39 7.92 -4.42
N ALA A 66 1.10 8.44 -5.61
CA ALA A 66 0.58 9.79 -5.77
C ALA A 66 -0.77 10.00 -5.07
N ARG A 67 -1.64 8.98 -5.02
CA ARG A 67 -2.92 9.04 -4.28
C ARG A 67 -2.69 8.98 -2.77
N TYR A 68 -1.82 8.08 -2.32
CA TYR A 68 -1.42 8.02 -0.92
C TYR A 68 -0.83 9.35 -0.44
N ASP A 69 0.09 9.93 -1.20
CA ASP A 69 0.77 11.18 -0.86
C ASP A 69 -0.19 12.36 -0.77
N ARG A 70 -1.14 12.49 -1.71
CA ARG A 70 -2.16 13.55 -1.63
C ARG A 70 -3.06 13.43 -0.40
N LEU A 71 -3.46 12.20 -0.05
CA LEU A 71 -4.23 11.96 1.16
C LEU A 71 -3.40 12.29 2.41
N ASN A 72 -2.14 11.84 2.45
CA ASN A 72 -1.24 12.10 3.56
C ASN A 72 -0.98 13.60 3.74
N GLN A 73 -0.73 14.34 2.66
CA GLN A 73 -0.57 15.79 2.67
C GLN A 73 -1.83 16.52 3.15
N ALA A 74 -3.02 16.07 2.73
CA ALA A 74 -4.27 16.66 3.22
C ALA A 74 -4.38 16.54 4.74
N ILE A 75 -4.02 15.39 5.31
CA ILE A 75 -4.04 15.16 6.76
C ILE A 75 -2.94 15.97 7.47
N GLU A 76 -1.71 15.95 6.97
CA GLU A 76 -0.57 16.67 7.55
C GLU A 76 -0.79 18.19 7.58
N ASN A 77 -1.40 18.73 6.53
CA ASN A 77 -1.68 20.17 6.41
C ASN A 77 -3.04 20.56 6.98
N ASN A 78 -3.86 19.60 7.41
CA ASN A 78 -5.26 19.80 7.81
C ASN A 78 -6.10 20.51 6.72
N GLU A 79 -5.88 20.15 5.46
CA GLU A 79 -6.48 20.76 4.28
C GLU A 79 -7.20 19.70 3.42
N PRO A 80 -8.52 19.46 3.63
CA PRO A 80 -9.28 18.58 2.76
C PRO A 80 -9.46 19.18 1.36
N TYR A 81 -9.74 18.32 0.37
CA TYR A 81 -9.96 18.72 -1.02
C TYR A 81 -11.20 18.06 -1.63
N PRO A 82 -11.81 18.65 -2.68
CA PRO A 82 -13.11 18.20 -3.20
C PRO A 82 -13.19 16.71 -3.59
N PHE A 83 -12.10 16.15 -4.13
CA PHE A 83 -12.05 14.77 -4.61
C PHE A 83 -11.41 13.79 -3.61
N LEU A 84 -11.26 14.17 -2.34
CA LEU A 84 -10.62 13.35 -1.32
C LEU A 84 -11.29 11.99 -1.17
N TYR A 85 -12.63 11.93 -1.10
CA TYR A 85 -13.34 10.66 -1.05
C TYR A 85 -13.09 9.78 -2.29
N GLY A 86 -12.97 10.40 -3.47
CA GLY A 86 -12.60 9.70 -4.69
C GLY A 86 -11.20 9.06 -4.62
N ASP A 87 -10.24 9.77 -4.05
CA ASP A 87 -8.89 9.24 -3.82
C ASP A 87 -8.89 8.08 -2.83
N VAL A 88 -9.70 8.15 -1.77
CA VAL A 88 -9.90 7.03 -0.83
C VAL A 88 -10.47 5.80 -1.55
N CYS A 89 -11.50 5.98 -2.37
CA CYS A 89 -12.10 4.89 -3.15
C CYS A 89 -11.07 4.23 -4.09
N LEU A 90 -10.34 5.02 -4.87
CA LEU A 90 -9.30 4.49 -5.77
C LEU A 90 -8.17 3.80 -5.01
N LEU A 91 -7.76 4.34 -3.86
CA LEU A 91 -6.75 3.70 -3.02
C LEU A 91 -7.23 2.32 -2.53
N LYS A 92 -8.52 2.18 -2.16
CA LYS A 92 -9.11 0.88 -1.81
C LYS A 92 -9.10 -0.09 -2.99
N GLU A 93 -9.37 0.38 -4.21
CA GLU A 93 -9.25 -0.45 -5.41
C GLU A 93 -7.82 -0.96 -5.63
N TYR A 94 -6.81 -0.11 -5.44
CA TYR A 94 -5.41 -0.51 -5.52
C TYR A 94 -5.02 -1.50 -4.41
N LEU A 95 -5.52 -1.32 -3.18
CA LEU A 95 -5.31 -2.29 -2.11
C LEU A 95 -5.90 -3.66 -2.47
N GLN A 96 -7.05 -3.71 -3.14
CA GLN A 96 -7.61 -4.98 -3.64
C GLN A 96 -6.72 -5.64 -4.69
N VAL A 97 -6.04 -4.88 -5.55
CA VAL A 97 -5.02 -5.42 -6.49
C VAL A 97 -3.87 -6.05 -5.71
N ILE A 98 -3.36 -5.38 -4.67
CA ILE A 98 -2.30 -5.92 -3.80
C ILE A 98 -2.78 -7.20 -3.09
N LEU A 99 -4.02 -7.22 -2.61
CA LEU A 99 -4.64 -8.38 -1.97
C LEU A 99 -4.68 -9.58 -2.93
N GLY A 100 -5.15 -9.39 -4.17
CA GLY A 100 -5.16 -10.45 -5.18
C GLY A 100 -3.75 -10.97 -5.47
N TYR A 101 -2.79 -10.07 -5.65
CA TYR A 101 -1.38 -10.44 -5.85
C TYR A 101 -0.81 -11.27 -4.70
N TYR A 102 -1.04 -10.85 -3.45
CA TYR A 102 -0.58 -11.61 -2.27
C TYR A 102 -1.24 -12.98 -2.16
N GLN A 103 -2.54 -13.10 -2.46
CA GLN A 103 -3.21 -14.40 -2.50
C GLN A 103 -2.54 -15.35 -3.51
N ASP A 104 -2.21 -14.86 -4.71
CA ASP A 104 -1.55 -15.66 -5.74
C ASP A 104 -0.11 -16.03 -5.36
N GLN A 105 0.65 -15.08 -4.80
CA GLN A 105 1.98 -15.39 -4.24
C GLN A 105 1.88 -16.41 -3.09
N LEU A 106 0.86 -16.32 -2.24
CA LEU A 106 0.68 -17.25 -1.13
C LEU A 106 0.38 -18.68 -1.60
N LYS A 107 -0.55 -18.82 -2.56
CA LYS A 107 -0.88 -20.10 -3.21
C LYS A 107 0.32 -20.74 -3.91
N ALA A 108 1.15 -19.94 -4.57
CA ALA A 108 2.31 -20.41 -5.32
C ALA A 108 3.60 -20.56 -4.46
N HIS A 109 3.49 -20.46 -3.13
CA HIS A 109 4.64 -20.52 -2.21
C HIS A 109 5.70 -19.42 -2.45
N GLN A 110 5.26 -18.19 -2.75
CA GLN A 110 6.04 -16.94 -2.82
C GLN A 110 7.22 -17.01 -3.79
N PRO A 111 6.99 -17.32 -5.08
CA PRO A 111 8.06 -17.51 -6.06
C PRO A 111 8.95 -16.27 -6.25
N VAL A 112 8.38 -15.06 -6.14
CA VAL A 112 9.16 -13.82 -6.27
C VAL A 112 10.14 -13.66 -5.11
N ALA A 113 9.67 -13.84 -3.87
CA ALA A 113 10.51 -13.76 -2.68
C ALA A 113 11.58 -14.85 -2.67
N ASN A 114 11.21 -16.09 -2.97
CA ASN A 114 12.15 -17.21 -3.06
C ASN A 114 13.23 -17.00 -4.12
N SER A 115 12.85 -16.45 -5.28
CA SER A 115 13.80 -16.10 -6.35
C SER A 115 14.77 -15.01 -5.91
N TYR A 116 14.27 -13.97 -5.23
CA TYR A 116 15.11 -12.92 -4.65
C TYR A 116 16.09 -13.49 -3.61
N LEU A 117 15.61 -14.29 -2.66
CA LEU A 117 16.43 -14.89 -1.60
C LEU A 117 17.56 -15.77 -2.17
N LYS A 118 17.25 -16.62 -3.15
CA LYS A 118 18.26 -17.46 -3.81
C LYS A 118 19.34 -16.65 -4.52
N ARG A 119 19.01 -15.47 -5.03
CA ARG A 119 19.96 -14.59 -5.72
C ARG A 119 20.79 -13.78 -4.75
N ILE A 120 20.17 -13.19 -3.72
CA ILE A 120 20.87 -12.30 -2.79
C ILE A 120 21.85 -13.05 -1.91
N THR A 121 21.53 -14.27 -1.46
CA THR A 121 22.45 -15.09 -0.65
C THR A 121 23.70 -15.56 -1.40
N LYS A 122 23.67 -15.50 -2.74
CA LYS A 122 24.84 -15.77 -3.61
C LYS A 122 25.61 -14.50 -3.98
N SER A 123 25.12 -13.33 -3.58
CA SER A 123 25.76 -12.06 -3.90
C SER A 123 26.96 -11.83 -2.98
N HIS A 124 28.13 -11.56 -3.57
CA HIS A 124 29.32 -11.22 -2.80
C HIS A 124 29.09 -10.00 -1.89
N LYS A 125 28.35 -9.00 -2.38
CA LYS A 125 28.00 -7.82 -1.59
C LYS A 125 27.23 -8.19 -0.32
N PHE A 126 26.25 -9.10 -0.44
CA PHE A 126 25.46 -9.52 0.71
C PHE A 126 26.29 -10.36 1.68
N SER A 127 27.16 -11.24 1.19
CA SER A 127 28.04 -12.03 2.06
C SER A 127 29.02 -11.16 2.85
N THR A 128 29.61 -10.13 2.23
CA THR A 128 30.48 -9.18 2.92
C THR A 128 29.69 -8.44 4.00
N LEU A 129 28.54 -7.84 3.63
CA LEU A 129 27.69 -7.13 4.59
C LEU A 129 27.29 -7.99 5.80
N MET A 130 26.93 -9.26 5.59
CA MET A 130 26.58 -10.16 6.70
C MET A 130 27.79 -10.54 7.56
N SER A 131 29.00 -10.59 6.97
CA SER A 131 30.25 -10.88 7.71
C SER A 131 30.63 -9.69 8.58
N ASP A 132 30.64 -8.47 8.02
CA ASP A 132 30.96 -7.24 8.75
C ASP A 132 30.02 -7.02 9.96
N ILE A 133 28.74 -7.39 9.82
CA ILE A 133 27.76 -7.37 10.93
C ILE A 133 28.08 -8.43 11.99
N SER A 134 28.50 -9.63 11.57
CA SER A 134 28.74 -10.76 12.47
C SER A 134 30.05 -10.63 13.24
N GLU A 135 31.03 -9.95 12.67
CA GLU A 135 32.35 -9.70 13.28
C GLU A 135 32.32 -8.49 14.25
N GLU A 136 31.13 -7.93 14.54
CA GLU A 136 30.93 -6.73 15.36
C GLU A 136 31.80 -5.55 14.91
N GLU A 137 32.20 -5.49 13.63
CA GLU A 137 32.97 -4.38 13.07
C GLU A 137 32.10 -3.11 12.92
N HIS A 138 31.12 -2.87 13.81
CA HIS A 138 30.16 -1.76 13.87
C HIS A 138 30.11 -0.88 12.61
N PRO A 139 29.81 -1.44 11.41
CA PRO A 139 29.86 -0.62 10.22
C PRO A 139 28.63 0.28 10.32
N GLU A 140 28.84 1.60 10.28
CA GLU A 140 27.72 2.52 10.09
C GLU A 140 26.98 2.08 8.83
N LEU A 141 25.77 1.54 9.00
CA LEU A 141 25.02 0.98 7.89
C LEU A 141 24.62 2.11 6.94
N GLY A 142 25.32 2.19 5.81
CA GLY A 142 24.97 3.11 4.75
C GLY A 142 23.56 2.84 4.23
N LYS A 143 22.95 3.85 3.60
CA LYS A 143 21.59 3.76 3.04
C LYS A 143 21.40 2.52 2.15
N LYS A 144 22.38 2.22 1.28
CA LYS A 144 22.33 1.07 0.35
C LYS A 144 22.35 -0.27 1.08
N ASP A 145 23.05 -0.37 2.20
CA ASP A 145 23.16 -1.62 2.94
C ASP A 145 21.92 -1.84 3.80
N SER A 146 21.39 -0.75 4.38
CA SER A 146 20.06 -0.74 5.00
C SER A 146 18.96 -1.19 4.02
N GLU A 147 18.95 -0.67 2.78
CA GLU A 147 17.99 -1.09 1.75
C GLU A 147 18.09 -2.60 1.42
N ILE A 148 19.31 -3.14 1.34
CA ILE A 148 19.53 -4.57 1.11
C ILE A 148 18.99 -5.40 2.28
N LEU A 149 19.32 -5.01 3.52
CA LEU A 149 18.88 -5.73 4.72
C LEU A 149 17.37 -5.67 4.88
N ILE A 150 16.74 -4.52 4.65
CA ILE A 150 15.28 -4.39 4.72
C ILE A 150 14.62 -5.29 3.68
N LYS A 151 15.08 -5.24 2.42
CA LYS A 151 14.53 -6.08 1.37
C LYS A 151 14.75 -7.56 1.63
N TYR A 152 15.93 -7.95 2.13
CA TYR A 152 16.22 -9.30 2.57
C TYR A 152 15.27 -9.76 3.68
N THR A 153 15.15 -9.01 4.76
CA THR A 153 14.29 -9.34 5.90
C THR A 153 12.83 -9.46 5.48
N ILE A 154 12.32 -8.53 4.65
CA ILE A 154 10.94 -8.59 4.17
C ILE A 154 10.72 -9.82 3.29
N ASN A 155 11.63 -10.11 2.36
CA ASN A 155 11.49 -11.29 1.49
C ASN A 155 11.67 -12.60 2.26
N PHE A 156 12.53 -12.64 3.28
CA PHE A 156 12.68 -13.78 4.19
C PHE A 156 11.39 -14.03 4.98
N CYS A 157 10.74 -12.96 5.43
CA CYS A 157 9.47 -13.00 6.17
C CYS A 157 8.23 -12.92 5.27
N ALA A 158 8.36 -13.13 3.94
CA ALA A 158 7.31 -12.82 2.96
C ALA A 158 5.95 -13.46 3.31
N LYS A 159 5.92 -14.74 3.68
CA LYS A 159 4.68 -15.43 4.05
C LYS A 159 3.94 -14.74 5.19
N LYS A 160 4.67 -14.39 6.26
CA LYS A 160 4.09 -13.74 7.45
C LYS A 160 3.58 -12.33 7.09
N ILE A 161 4.41 -11.56 6.41
CA ILE A 161 4.08 -10.19 6.00
C ILE A 161 2.86 -10.15 5.08
N MET A 162 2.82 -10.99 4.05
CA MET A 162 1.67 -11.08 3.14
C MET A 162 0.38 -11.47 3.89
N MET A 163 0.44 -12.39 4.86
CA MET A 163 -0.74 -12.77 5.65
C MET A 163 -1.24 -11.64 6.57
N GLU A 164 -0.33 -10.89 7.20
CA GLU A 164 -0.68 -9.73 8.02
C GLU A 164 -1.28 -8.60 7.17
N ASP A 165 -0.66 -8.29 6.04
CA ASP A 165 -1.13 -7.29 5.11
C ASP A 165 -2.48 -7.70 4.51
N LEU A 166 -2.69 -8.97 4.14
CA LEU A 166 -3.99 -9.47 3.65
C LEU A 166 -5.12 -9.15 4.63
N LYS A 167 -4.93 -9.48 5.91
CA LYS A 167 -5.93 -9.19 6.95
C LYS A 167 -6.20 -7.68 7.03
N THR A 168 -5.12 -6.89 7.07
CA THR A 168 -5.22 -5.43 7.18
C THR A 168 -5.93 -4.81 5.97
N ILE A 169 -5.63 -5.29 4.75
CA ILE A 169 -6.29 -4.84 3.52
C ILE A 169 -7.76 -5.22 3.55
N SER A 170 -8.11 -6.46 3.91
CA SER A 170 -9.51 -6.89 4.01
C SER A 170 -10.30 -5.99 4.96
N ASP A 171 -9.73 -5.65 6.12
CA ASP A 171 -10.36 -4.76 7.09
C ASP A 171 -10.52 -3.32 6.56
N LEU A 172 -9.55 -2.80 5.81
CA LEU A 172 -9.59 -1.44 5.23
C LEU A 172 -10.60 -1.33 4.07
N VAL A 173 -10.62 -2.32 3.19
CA VAL A 173 -11.41 -2.28 1.95
C VAL A 173 -12.91 -2.29 2.24
N ILE A 174 -13.35 -2.92 3.32
CA ILE A 174 -14.77 -2.94 3.71
C ILE A 174 -15.21 -1.66 4.44
N LYS A 175 -14.28 -0.78 4.86
CA LYS A 175 -14.65 0.45 5.56
C LYS A 175 -15.31 1.43 4.60
N PRO A 176 -16.45 2.03 4.97
CA PRO A 176 -17.17 2.94 4.09
C PRO A 176 -16.44 4.28 3.90
N PHE A 177 -15.65 4.73 4.89
CA PHE A 177 -15.08 6.10 4.92
C PHE A 177 -16.15 7.18 4.77
N LEU A 178 -17.32 6.91 5.36
CA LEU A 178 -18.49 7.77 5.46
C LEU A 178 -19.15 7.52 6.81
N PHE A 179 -19.83 8.52 7.36
CA PHE A 179 -20.58 8.38 8.60
C PHE A 179 -21.93 7.67 8.37
N ASP A 180 -22.47 7.13 9.47
CA ASP A 180 -23.75 6.44 9.46
C ASP A 180 -24.86 7.47 9.75
N HIS A 181 -25.62 7.82 8.70
CA HIS A 181 -26.73 8.77 8.77
C HIS A 181 -28.09 8.09 8.77
N LYS A 182 -28.18 6.79 9.11
CA LYS A 182 -29.45 6.04 9.04
C LYS A 182 -30.59 6.63 9.89
N ASP A 183 -30.23 7.39 10.93
CA ASP A 183 -31.17 7.98 11.88
C ASP A 183 -31.54 9.43 11.49
N GLU A 184 -30.97 9.97 10.41
CA GLU A 184 -31.23 11.32 9.92
C GLU A 184 -32.37 11.32 8.88
N GLU A 185 -33.51 11.91 9.26
CA GLU A 185 -34.71 11.93 8.41
C GLU A 185 -34.45 12.70 7.10
N GLY A 186 -34.65 12.03 5.97
CA GLY A 186 -34.51 12.63 4.64
C GLY A 186 -33.08 12.79 4.13
N PHE A 187 -32.07 12.27 4.86
CA PHE A 187 -30.67 12.41 4.48
C PHE A 187 -30.36 11.79 3.10
N SER A 188 -29.59 12.52 2.29
CA SER A 188 -29.04 12.03 1.03
C SER A 188 -27.78 12.81 0.67
N TYR A 189 -26.69 12.11 0.36
CA TYR A 189 -25.45 12.73 -0.16
C TYR A 189 -25.65 13.51 -1.48
N CYS A 190 -26.76 13.27 -2.18
CA CYS A 190 -27.11 13.99 -3.41
C CYS A 190 -27.91 15.28 -3.14
N ASN A 191 -28.49 15.41 -1.95
CA ASN A 191 -29.26 16.57 -1.49
C ASN A 191 -28.75 17.04 -0.12
N PRO A 192 -27.49 17.53 -0.02
CA PRO A 192 -26.93 18.02 1.23
C PRO A 192 -27.59 19.31 1.71
#